data_AF-A0A0W7YDJ9-F1
#
_entry.id   AF-A0A0W7YDJ9-F1
#
_cell.length_a   1.000
_cell.length_b   1.000
_cell.length_c   1.000
_cell.angle_alpha   90.00
_cell.angle_beta   90.00
_cell.angle_gamma   90.00
#
_symmetry.space_group_name_H-M   'P 1'
#
loop_
_entity.id
_entity.type
_entity.pdbx_description
1 polymer ?
#
loop_
_entity_poly.entity_id
_entity_poly.type
_entity_poly.pdbx_seq_one_letter_code
_entity_poly.pdbx_strand_id
1 'polypeptide(L)' 'MILVISEAIVIVNFLGSNPGTIRGDYATTVSHNIIHGSDSLASAEREIGLFFGEDLV' A
#
# COMPACT_ATOMS: atom_id res chain seq x y z
N MET A 1 -3.32 3.30 3.82
CA MET A 1 -2.47 3.67 4.97
C MET A 1 -1.08 3.84 4.41
N ILE A 2 -0.64 5.09 4.23
CA ILE A 2 0.48 5.43 3.35
C ILE A 2 1.77 4.73 3.80
N LEU A 3 2.23 3.80 2.98
CA LEU A 3 3.61 3.33 2.93
C LEU A 3 4.09 3.70 1.51
N VAL A 4 5.03 4.63 1.42
CA VAL A 4 5.67 4.99 0.15
C VAL A 4 6.48 3.79 -0.31
N ILE A 5 6.02 3.16 -1.40
CA ILE A 5 6.66 2.10 -2.18
C ILE A 5 7.91 1.45 -1.55
N SER A 6 7.67 0.53 -0.61
CA SER A 6 8.64 -0.52 -0.28
C SER A 6 8.25 -1.79 -1.05
N GLU A 7 9.23 -2.56 -1.52
CA GLU A 7 9.10 -3.86 -2.20
C GLU A 7 8.04 -4.80 -1.58
N ALA A 8 7.72 -4.65 -0.29
CA ALA A 8 6.72 -5.42 0.44
C ALA A 8 5.26 -5.25 -0.03
N ILE A 9 4.92 -4.18 -0.78
CA ILE A 9 3.56 -3.95 -1.33
C ILE A 9 3.43 -4.45 -2.77
N VAL A 10 4.54 -4.78 -3.42
CA VAL A 10 4.52 -5.06 -4.85
C VAL A 10 3.68 -6.31 -5.11
N ILE A 11 2.77 -6.11 -6.08
CA ILE A 11 1.72 -6.99 -6.60
C ILE A 11 0.35 -6.71 -5.95
N VAL A 12 -0.49 -6.00 -6.73
CA VAL A 12 -1.91 -5.68 -6.45
C VAL A 12 -2.75 -6.96 -6.22
N ASN A 13 -2.19 -8.10 -6.64
CA ASN A 13 -2.72 -9.44 -6.55
C ASN A 13 -1.88 -10.31 -5.61
N PHE A 14 -2.52 -11.02 -4.69
CA PHE A 14 -1.85 -11.93 -3.76
C PHE A 14 -1.12 -13.08 -4.47
N LEU A 15 -1.64 -13.57 -5.62
CA LEU A 15 -1.08 -14.73 -6.33
C LEU A 15 0.36 -14.56 -6.82
N GLY A 16 0.80 -13.31 -7.04
CA GLY A 16 2.17 -13.05 -7.44
C GLY A 16 3.08 -12.63 -6.28
N SER A 17 2.50 -12.28 -5.12
CA SER A 17 3.25 -11.70 -4.00
C SER A 17 4.26 -12.69 -3.44
N ASN A 18 5.49 -12.23 -3.17
CA ASN A 18 6.51 -13.09 -2.57
C ASN A 18 6.09 -13.53 -1.15
N PRO A 19 6.40 -14.77 -0.73
CA PRO A 19 6.21 -15.20 0.66
C PRO A 19 6.93 -14.25 1.64
N GLY A 20 6.34 -13.97 2.80
CA GLY A 20 6.86 -13.03 3.78
C GLY A 20 6.47 -11.57 3.52
N THR A 21 5.76 -11.28 2.42
CA THR A 21 5.10 -9.99 2.21
C THR A 21 3.70 -10.01 2.83
N ILE A 22 3.17 -8.84 3.21
CA ILE A 22 1.85 -8.74 3.83
C ILE A 22 0.76 -9.35 2.91
N ARG A 23 0.85 -9.15 1.60
CA ARG A 23 -0.10 -9.73 0.65
C ARG A 23 0.14 -11.21 0.40
N GLY A 24 1.38 -11.67 0.36
CA GLY A 24 1.69 -13.10 0.22
C GLY A 24 1.17 -13.93 1.40
N ASP A 25 1.23 -13.36 2.61
CA ASP A 25 0.90 -14.09 3.84
C ASP A 25 -0.56 -13.92 4.28
N TYR A 26 -1.22 -12.79 3.98
CA TYR A 26 -2.53 -12.45 4.55
C TYR A 26 -3.65 -12.11 3.55
N ALA A 27 -3.36 -11.86 2.27
CA ALA A 27 -4.42 -11.52 1.30
C ALA A 27 -5.13 -12.77 0.77
N THR A 28 -6.45 -12.68 0.58
CA THR A 28 -7.30 -13.81 0.16
C THR A 28 -7.80 -13.66 -1.27
N THR A 29 -8.07 -12.43 -1.71
CA THR A 29 -8.48 -12.10 -3.09
C THR A 29 -7.86 -10.78 -3.51
N VAL A 30 -7.88 -10.48 -4.82
CA VAL A 30 -7.41 -9.18 -5.34
C VAL A 30 -8.19 -8.01 -4.73
N SER A 31 -9.49 -8.18 -4.55
CA SER A 31 -10.37 -7.17 -3.92
C SER A 31 -10.22 -7.07 -2.41
N HIS A 32 -9.68 -8.09 -1.74
CA HIS A 32 -9.45 -8.15 -0.30
C HIS A 32 -7.96 -8.38 -0.02
N ASN A 33 -7.15 -7.38 -0.38
CA ASN A 33 -5.68 -7.47 -0.34
C ASN A 33 -5.03 -6.73 0.84
N ILE A 34 -5.81 -6.46 1.90
CA ILE A 34 -5.43 -6.02 3.25
C ILE A 34 -4.85 -4.60 3.36
N ILE A 35 -3.95 -4.22 2.46
CA ILE A 35 -3.18 -2.97 2.54
C ILE A 35 -3.23 -2.15 1.26
N HIS A 36 -3.23 -0.83 1.45
CA HIS A 36 -3.08 0.20 0.41
C HIS A 36 -1.83 1.02 0.69
N GLY A 37 -1.02 1.25 -0.34
CA GLY A 37 0.08 2.21 -0.34
C GLY A 37 0.08 3.01 -1.63
N SER A 38 0.59 4.24 -1.57
CA SER A 38 0.63 5.15 -2.71
C SER A 38 1.62 4.65 -3.76
N ASP A 39 1.29 4.86 -5.04
CA ASP A 39 2.05 4.37 -6.19
C ASP A 39 3.24 5.26 -6.58
N SER A 40 3.31 6.46 -6.01
CA SER A 40 4.30 7.48 -6.34
C SER A 40 4.42 8.49 -5.20
N LEU A 41 5.50 9.26 -5.18
CA LEU A 41 5.68 10.34 -4.22
C LEU A 41 4.57 11.40 -4.33
N ALA A 42 4.21 11.79 -5.55
CA ALA A 42 3.11 12.72 -5.79
C ALA A 42 1.76 12.19 -5.29
N SER A 43 1.49 10.88 -5.40
CA SER A 43 0.30 10.28 -4.79
C SER A 43 0.39 10.22 -3.27
N ALA A 44 1.58 9.96 -2.71
CA ALA A 44 1.78 9.96 -1.27
C ALA A 44 1.52 11.34 -0.67
N GLU A 45 2.09 12.40 -1.23
CA GLU A 45 1.87 13.78 -0.77
C GLU A 45 0.38 14.15 -0.77
N ARG A 46 -0.34 13.84 -1.86
CA ARG A 46 -1.78 14.06 -1.95
C ARG A 46 -2.55 13.24 -0.91
N GLU A 47 -2.28 11.94 -0.81
CA GLU A 47 -3.00 11.05 0.10
C GLU A 47 -2.74 11.41 1.58
N ILE A 48 -1.51 11.81 1.92
CA ILE A 48 -1.17 12.30 3.26
C ILE A 48 -2.03 13.53 3.60
N GLY A 49 -2.07 14.53 2.71
CA GLY A 49 -2.90 15.72 2.92
C GLY A 49 -4.40 15.40 3.05
N LEU A 50 -4.91 14.41 2.30
CA LEU A 50 -6.32 13.99 2.37
C LEU A 50 -6.68 13.31 3.70
N PHE A 51 -5.81 12.45 4.23
CA PHE A 51 -6.13 11.64 5.42
C PHE A 51 -5.70 12.27 6.74
N PHE A 52 -4.65 13.07 6.73
CA PHE A 52 -4.03 13.62 7.94
C PHE A 52 -4.11 15.15 8.00
N GLY A 53 -4.48 15.82 6.91
CA GLY A 53 -4.46 17.27 6.83
C GLY A 53 -3.04 17.82 6.66
N GLU A 54 -2.93 19.11 6.33
CA GLU A 54 -1.65 19.76 6.06
C GLU A 54 -0.83 20.04 7.33
N ASP A 55 -1.47 20.00 8.51
CA ASP A 55 -0.85 20.33 9.80
C ASP A 55 0.08 19.23 10.35
N LEU A 56 0.12 18.05 9.71
CA LEU A 56 0.87 16.88 10.17
C LEU A 56 2.20 16.65 9.43
N VAL A 57 2.62 17.59 8.56
CA VAL A 57 3.87 17.49 7.77
C VAL A 57 4.84 18.63 8.08
#